data_AF-A0A832SNY6-F1
#
_entry.id   AF-A0A832SNY6-F1
#
_cell.length_a   1.000
_cell.length_b   1.000
_cell.length_c   1.000
_cell.angle_alpha   90.00
_cell.angle_beta   90.00
_cell.angle_gamma   90.00
#
_symmetry.space_group_name_H-M   'P 1'
#
loop_
_entity.id
_entity.type
_entity.pdbx_description
1 polymer ?
#
loop_
_entity_poly.entity_id
_entity_poly.type
_entity_poly.pdbx_seq_one_letter_code
_entity_poly.pdbx_strand_id
1 'polypeptide(L)'
;MDTSIVIEIFKGNRKILDQLSPTEEYSLPSIVLFELLCGNLKPRQRLALEKLPIVDFDRVSAEVASEIFKDLASKGQRPPTRDLLIAATAIAYNMHLLTCDKDFERFKDYV
;
A
#
# COMPACT_ATOMS: atom_id res chain seq x y z
N MET A 1 -4.59 0.08 -0.70
CA MET A 1 -4.09 1.40 -1.15
C MET A 1 -2.74 1.67 -0.50
N ASP A 2 -1.78 2.24 -1.22
CA ASP A 2 -0.54 2.74 -0.62
C ASP A 2 -0.72 4.13 0.05
N THR A 3 0.35 4.66 0.63
CA THR A 3 0.34 5.98 1.27
C THR A 3 0.05 7.11 0.27
N SER A 4 0.55 7.02 -0.96
CA SER A 4 0.40 8.08 -1.96
C SER A 4 -1.07 8.28 -2.37
N ILE A 5 -1.83 7.20 -2.57
CA ILE A 5 -3.27 7.27 -2.88
C ILE A 5 -4.06 7.91 -1.75
N VAL A 6 -3.82 7.49 -0.50
CA VAL A 6 -4.56 8.02 0.65
C VAL A 6 -4.31 9.52 0.82
N ILE A 7 -3.07 9.97 0.62
CA ILE A 7 -2.72 11.39 0.65
C ILE A 7 -3.47 12.17 -0.43
N GLU A 8 -3.56 11.66 -1.66
CA GLU A 8 -4.27 12.33 -2.75
C GLU A 8 -5.78 12.40 -2.51
N ILE A 9 -6.38 11.33 -1.96
CA ILE A 9 -7.78 11.34 -1.50
C ILE A 9 -8.00 12.42 -0.45
N PHE A 10 -7.10 12.51 0.54
CA PHE A 10 -7.17 13.52 1.60
C PHE A 10 -6.97 14.96 1.13
N LYS A 11 -6.26 15.16 0.01
CA LYS A 11 -6.15 16.45 -0.68
C LYS A 11 -7.40 16.77 -1.51
N GLY A 12 -8.32 15.82 -1.69
CA GLY A 12 -9.50 15.98 -2.52
C GLY A 12 -9.20 15.94 -4.02
N ASN A 13 -8.17 15.19 -4.44
CA ASN A 13 -7.80 15.07 -5.84
C ASN A 13 -8.92 14.36 -6.63
N ARG A 14 -9.69 15.15 -7.40
CA ARG A 14 -10.82 14.66 -8.20
C ARG A 14 -10.41 13.60 -9.21
N LYS A 15 -9.24 13.71 -9.83
CA LYS A 15 -8.79 12.72 -10.83
C LYS A 15 -8.66 11.33 -10.23
N ILE A 16 -8.21 11.23 -8.98
CA ILE A 16 -8.11 9.95 -8.28
C ILE A 16 -9.50 9.50 -7.81
N LEU A 17 -10.26 10.40 -7.17
CA LEU A 17 -11.61 10.08 -6.67
C LEU A 17 -12.55 9.58 -7.76
N ASP A 18 -12.51 10.18 -8.96
CA ASP A 18 -13.37 9.82 -10.08
C ASP A 18 -12.99 8.47 -10.72
N GLN A 19 -11.78 7.95 -10.43
CA GLN A 19 -11.33 6.63 -10.87
C GLN A 19 -11.69 5.52 -9.88
N LEU A 20 -12.06 5.86 -8.64
CA LEU A 20 -12.46 4.88 -7.64
C LEU A 20 -13.88 4.38 -7.94
N SER A 21 -14.01 3.09 -8.20
CA SER A 21 -15.31 2.43 -8.32
C SER A 21 -16.06 2.44 -6.97
N PRO A 22 -17.36 2.79 -6.95
CA PRO A 22 -18.18 2.71 -5.74
C PRO A 22 -18.56 1.27 -5.35
N THR A 23 -18.34 0.29 -6.24
CA THR A 23 -18.69 -1.13 -5.99
C THR A 23 -17.50 -1.96 -5.51
N GLU A 24 -16.29 -1.39 -5.50
CA GLU A 24 -15.09 -2.06 -5.01
C GLU A 24 -14.86 -1.78 -3.53
N GLU A 25 -14.24 -2.75 -2.86
CA GLU A 25 -13.80 -2.59 -1.49
C GLU A 25 -12.35 -2.10 -1.46
N TYR A 26 -12.09 -1.08 -0.65
CA TYR A 26 -10.76 -0.52 -0.47
C TYR A 26 -10.26 -0.78 0.93
N SER A 27 -9.05 -1.32 1.02
CA SER A 27 -8.38 -1.60 2.28
C SER A 27 -7.02 -0.90 2.38
N LEU A 28 -6.51 -0.85 3.59
CA LEU A 28 -5.25 -0.22 3.94
C LEU A 28 -4.29 -1.26 4.55
N PRO A 29 -3.11 -1.49 3.95
CA PRO A 29 -2.08 -2.28 4.61
C PRO A 29 -1.71 -1.63 5.95
N SER A 30 -1.50 -2.43 7.00
CA SER A 30 -1.15 -1.91 8.34
C SER A 30 0.15 -1.08 8.33
N ILE A 31 1.06 -1.35 7.39
CA ILE A 31 2.27 -0.55 7.15
C ILE A 31 1.94 0.86 6.65
N VAL A 32 0.94 1.00 5.78
CA VAL A 32 0.46 2.32 5.29
C VAL A 32 -0.21 3.08 6.42
N LEU A 33 -1.01 2.39 7.26
CA LEU A 33 -1.59 3.00 8.46
C LEU A 33 -0.50 3.57 9.37
N PHE A 34 0.57 2.81 9.60
CA PHE A 34 1.74 3.28 10.34
C PHE A 34 2.36 4.55 9.72
N GLU A 35 2.61 4.57 8.41
CA GLU A 35 3.17 5.74 7.72
C GLU A 35 2.29 6.99 7.90
N LEU A 36 0.97 6.83 7.73
CA LEU A 36 0.01 7.92 7.88
C LEU A 36 -0.06 8.42 9.32
N LEU A 37 -0.04 7.53 10.32
CA LEU A 37 -0.05 7.90 11.73
C LEU A 37 1.24 8.59 12.20
N CYS A 38 2.38 8.28 11.59
CA CYS A 38 3.62 9.04 11.78
C CYS A 38 3.56 10.45 11.19
N GLY A 39 2.65 10.69 10.24
CA GLY A 39 2.42 11.99 9.62
C GLY A 39 1.52 12.91 10.45
N ASN A 40 1.36 14.15 9.96
CA ASN A 40 0.49 15.15 10.58
C ASN A 40 -0.96 15.04 10.08
N LEU A 41 -1.69 14.06 10.61
CA LEU A 41 -3.11 13.88 10.29
C LEU A 41 -4.01 14.88 11.04
N LYS A 42 -4.93 15.50 10.30
CA LYS A 42 -6.05 16.26 10.89
C LYS A 42 -7.01 15.28 11.58
N PRO A 43 -7.76 15.71 12.63
CA PRO A 43 -8.71 14.84 13.34
C PRO A 43 -9.69 14.13 12.41
N ARG A 44 -10.21 14.82 11.39
CA ARG A 44 -11.11 14.25 10.37
C ARG A 44 -10.46 13.14 9.54
N GLN A 45 -9.16 13.23 9.26
CA GLN A 45 -8.43 12.24 8.47
C GLN A 45 -8.20 10.98 9.31
N ARG A 46 -7.84 11.15 10.60
CA ARG A 46 -7.71 10.03 11.54
C ARG A 46 -9.01 9.24 11.68
N LEU A 47 -10.13 9.93 11.85
CA LEU A 47 -11.46 9.30 11.90
C LEU A 47 -11.83 8.59 10.59
N ALA A 48 -11.36 9.08 9.45
CA ALA A 48 -11.58 8.39 8.17
C ALA A 48 -10.77 7.09 8.08
N LEU A 49 -9.53 7.07 8.58
CA LEU A 49 -8.70 5.85 8.60
C LEU A 49 -9.30 4.76 9.50
N GLU A 50 -9.93 5.13 10.62
CA GLU A 50 -10.60 4.17 11.52
C GLU A 50 -11.75 3.40 10.85
N LYS A 51 -12.28 3.90 9.73
CA LYS A 51 -13.37 3.26 8.98
C LYS A 51 -12.90 2.37 7.85
N LEU A 52 -11.60 2.41 7.51
CA LEU A 52 -11.07 1.60 6.42
C LEU A 52 -10.68 0.20 6.94
N PRO A 53 -11.06 -0.88 6.24
CA PRO A 53 -10.54 -2.20 6.52
C PRO A 53 -9.01 -2.21 6.49
N ILE A 54 -8.39 -2.84 7.50
CA ILE A 54 -6.94 -3.00 7.59
C ILE A 54 -6.55 -4.40 7.11
N VAL A 55 -5.50 -4.49 6.30
CA VAL A 55 -4.85 -5.76 5.95
C VAL A 55 -3.53 -5.82 6.69
N ASP A 56 -3.40 -6.78 7.59
CA ASP A 56 -2.22 -6.90 8.43
C ASP A 56 -1.04 -7.53 7.67
N PHE A 57 0.16 -6.98 7.90
CA PHE A 57 1.38 -7.68 7.53
C PHE A 57 1.59 -8.87 8.47
N ASP A 58 1.30 -10.06 7.96
CA ASP A 58 1.29 -11.31 8.71
C ASP A 58 2.39 -12.29 8.25
N ARG A 59 2.30 -13.56 8.67
CA ARG A 59 3.28 -14.59 8.28
C ARG A 59 3.32 -14.79 6.77
N VAL A 60 2.16 -14.88 6.10
CA VAL A 60 2.09 -15.11 4.65
C VAL A 60 2.74 -13.94 3.90
N SER A 61 2.40 -12.71 4.31
CA SER A 61 3.01 -11.49 3.78
C SER A 61 4.52 -11.45 3.98
N ALA A 62 5.02 -11.93 5.12
CA ALA A 62 6.46 -12.01 5.42
C ALA A 62 7.21 -13.02 4.57
N GLU A 63 6.61 -14.18 4.31
CA GLU A 63 7.18 -15.21 3.42
C GLU A 63 7.32 -14.65 2.00
N VAL A 64 6.24 -14.08 1.44
CA VAL A 64 6.24 -13.40 0.14
C VAL A 64 7.27 -12.27 0.08
N ALA A 65 7.31 -11.40 1.09
CA ALA A 65 8.27 -10.29 1.14
C ALA A 65 9.73 -10.80 1.10
N SER A 66 10.01 -11.93 1.76
CA SER A 66 11.35 -12.49 1.81
C SER A 66 11.80 -13.04 0.46
N GLU A 67 10.88 -13.62 -0.32
CA GLU A 67 11.15 -14.15 -1.65
C GLU A 67 11.42 -13.01 -2.64
N ILE A 68 10.53 -12.02 -2.66
CA ILE A 68 10.69 -10.81 -3.48
C ILE A 68 12.00 -10.09 -3.12
N PHE A 69 12.31 -9.94 -1.83
CA PHE A 69 13.56 -9.31 -1.40
C PHE A 69 14.79 -10.03 -1.92
N LYS A 70 14.84 -11.37 -1.82
CA LYS A 70 15.99 -12.17 -2.30
C LYS A 70 16.17 -12.01 -3.80
N ASP A 71 15.07 -12.09 -4.55
CA ASP A 71 15.11 -11.94 -6.01
C ASP A 71 15.56 -10.54 -6.43
N LEU A 72 14.92 -9.47 -5.92
CA LEU A 72 15.33 -8.09 -6.22
C LEU A 72 16.76 -7.78 -5.74
N ALA A 73 17.17 -8.31 -4.58
CA ALA A 73 18.54 -8.14 -4.10
C ALA A 73 19.56 -8.83 -5.00
N SER A 74 19.26 -10.01 -5.54
CA SER A 74 20.12 -10.71 -6.50
C SER A 74 20.29 -9.93 -7.80
N LYS A 75 19.30 -9.11 -8.17
CA LYS A 75 19.28 -8.22 -9.34
C LYS A 75 19.86 -6.83 -9.07
N GLY A 76 20.30 -6.54 -7.84
CA GLY A 76 20.81 -5.21 -7.44
C GLY A 76 19.73 -4.13 -7.28
N GLN A 77 18.46 -4.51 -7.17
CA GLN A 77 17.29 -3.62 -7.20
C GLN A 77 16.58 -3.54 -5.84
N ARG A 78 17.33 -3.54 -4.73
CA ARG A 78 16.76 -3.57 -3.38
C ARG A 78 15.74 -2.43 -3.19
N PRO A 79 14.46 -2.75 -2.89
CA PRO A 79 13.45 -1.73 -2.66
C PRO A 79 13.59 -1.10 -1.26
N PRO A 80 12.99 0.07 -1.02
CA PRO A 80 12.73 0.53 0.33
C PRO A 80 11.94 -0.53 1.11
N THR A 81 12.30 -0.74 2.38
CA THR A 81 11.66 -1.79 3.19
C THR A 81 10.15 -1.62 3.26
N ARG A 82 9.64 -0.40 3.46
CA ARG A 82 8.19 -0.18 3.60
C ARG A 82 7.43 -0.54 2.32
N ASP A 83 7.91 -0.10 1.16
CA ASP A 83 7.30 -0.42 -0.15
C ASP A 83 7.26 -1.93 -0.39
N LEU A 84 8.34 -2.65 -0.03
CA LEU A 84 8.36 -4.11 -0.09
C LEU A 84 7.28 -4.73 0.79
N LEU A 85 7.13 -4.30 2.04
CA LEU A 85 6.13 -4.86 2.95
C LEU A 85 4.71 -4.56 2.46
N ILE A 86 4.46 -3.35 1.93
CA ILE A 86 3.17 -2.95 1.36
C ILE A 86 2.84 -3.80 0.12
N ALA A 87 3.77 -3.91 -0.83
CA ALA A 87 3.58 -4.67 -2.06
C ALA A 87 3.39 -6.16 -1.77
N ALA A 88 4.23 -6.73 -0.90
CA ALA A 88 4.13 -8.13 -0.51
C ALA A 88 2.82 -8.45 0.21
N THR A 89 2.28 -7.54 1.03
CA THR A 89 0.96 -7.71 1.65
C THR A 89 -0.14 -7.80 0.59
N ALA A 90 -0.11 -6.93 -0.42
CA ALA A 90 -1.09 -6.98 -1.50
C ALA A 90 -0.98 -8.27 -2.32
N ILE A 91 0.24 -8.68 -2.67
CA ILE A 91 0.51 -9.90 -3.44
C ILE A 91 0.09 -11.16 -2.66
N ALA A 92 0.42 -11.25 -1.37
CA ALA A 92 0.10 -12.40 -0.52
C ALA A 92 -1.42 -12.71 -0.48
N TYR A 93 -2.24 -11.67 -0.63
CA TYR A 93 -3.70 -11.76 -0.59
C TYR A 93 -4.37 -11.55 -1.96
N ASN A 94 -3.59 -11.60 -3.06
CA ASN A 94 -4.06 -11.40 -4.43
C ASN A 94 -4.91 -10.13 -4.61
N MET A 95 -4.46 -9.04 -3.98
CA MET A 95 -5.14 -7.74 -3.99
C MET A 95 -4.45 -6.80 -4.99
N HIS A 96 -5.25 -5.96 -5.65
CA HIS A 96 -4.70 -4.92 -6.50
C HIS A 96 -4.15 -3.74 -5.66
N LEU A 97 -2.86 -3.45 -5.82
CA LEU A 97 -2.24 -2.31 -5.15
C LEU A 97 -2.46 -1.01 -5.94
N LEU A 98 -3.35 -0.17 -5.43
CA LEU A 98 -3.49 1.22 -5.90
C LEU A 98 -2.34 2.08 -5.38
N THR A 99 -1.65 2.76 -6.30
CA THR A 99 -0.51 3.65 -6.01
C THR A 99 -0.37 4.76 -7.06
N CYS A 100 0.10 5.93 -6.64
CA CYS A 100 0.59 7.00 -7.52
C CYS A 100 2.13 7.00 -7.65
N ASP A 101 2.81 6.08 -6.98
CA ASP A 101 4.26 5.99 -6.92
C ASP A 101 4.79 4.94 -7.90
N LYS A 102 5.67 5.40 -8.81
CA LYS A 102 6.28 4.57 -9.83
C LYS A 102 7.28 3.57 -9.25
N ASP A 103 7.76 3.79 -8.03
CA ASP A 103 8.67 2.84 -7.40
C ASP A 103 8.04 1.47 -7.20
N PHE A 104 6.71 1.38 -7.12
CA PHE A 104 6.00 0.10 -7.06
C PHE A 104 5.98 -0.68 -8.38
N GLU A 105 6.39 -0.09 -9.51
CA GLU A 105 6.42 -0.81 -10.80
C GLU A 105 7.36 -2.01 -10.78
N ARG A 106 8.40 -2.00 -9.94
CA ARG A 106 9.33 -3.12 -9.77
C ARG A 106 8.67 -4.39 -9.22
N PHE A 107 7.47 -4.29 -8.65
CA PHE A 107 6.75 -5.43 -8.09
C PHE A 107 5.73 -6.06 -9.07
N LYS A 108 5.57 -5.49 -10.29
CA LYS A 108 4.58 -5.97 -11.27
C LYS A 108 4.83 -7.42 -11.72
N ASP A 109 6.07 -7.89 -11.67
CA ASP A 109 6.44 -9.25 -12.07
C ASP A 109 6.04 -10.33 -11.04
N TYR A 110 5.49 -9.94 -9.88
CA TYR A 110 5.09 -10.83 -8.79
C TYR A 110 3.58 -10.86 -8.54
N VAL A 111 2.78 -10.23 -9.41
CA VAL A 111 1.31 -10.13 -9.32
C VAL A 111 0.65 -11.10 -10.29
#